data_AF-A0A2M7QJL3-F1
#
_entry.id   AF-A0A2M7QJL3-F1
#
_cell.length_a   1.000
_cell.length_b   1.000
_cell.length_c   1.000
_cell.angle_alpha   90.00
_cell.angle_beta   90.00
_cell.angle_gamma   90.00
#
_symmetry.space_group_name_H-M   'P 1'
#
loop_
_entity.id
_entity.type
_entity.pdbx_description
1 polymer ?
#
loop_
_entity_poly.entity_id
_entity_poly.type
_entity_poly.pdbx_seq_one_letter_code
_entity_poly.pdbx_strand_id
1 'polypeptide(L)' 'MNSDVETIIIKIKCKHKYRLLNTLRDEGLLFDAIRRTLECDGEGIQEITWEEYEVLERAKKIHK' A
#
# COMPACT_ATOMS: atom_id res chain seq x y z
N MET A 1 -20.44 8.25 7.29
CA MET A 1 -19.57 8.53 6.11
C MET A 1 -18.67 7.32 5.95
N ASN A 2 -19.07 6.35 5.11
CA ASN A 2 -18.20 5.24 4.73
C ASN A 2 -17.44 5.69 3.49
N SER A 3 -16.23 6.21 3.67
CA SER A 3 -15.26 6.20 2.59
C SER A 3 -14.72 4.77 2.56
N ASP A 4 -15.15 3.98 1.59
CA ASP A 4 -14.58 2.67 1.31
C ASP A 4 -13.10 2.88 0.94
N VAL A 5 -12.22 2.81 1.94
CA VAL A 5 -10.76 2.89 1.73
C VAL A 5 -10.34 1.57 1.08
N GLU A 6 -10.26 1.58 -0.24
CA GLU A 6 -9.69 0.47 -1.01
C GLU A 6 -8.22 0.30 -0.63
N THR A 7 -7.92 -0.82 0.04
CA THR A 7 -6.56 -1.13 0.51
C THR A 7 -5.88 -2.06 -0.49
N ILE A 8 -4.71 -1.68 -1.02
CA ILE A 8 -3.92 -2.51 -1.94
C ILE A 8 -2.77 -3.17 -1.17
N ILE A 9 -2.75 -4.51 -1.16
CA ILE A 9 -1.66 -5.29 -0.55
C ILE A 9 -0.79 -5.90 -1.64
N ILE A 10 0.46 -5.46 -1.76
CA ILE A 10 1.42 -6.00 -2.74
C ILE A 10 2.25 -7.12 -2.08
N LYS A 11 1.88 -8.38 -2.35
CA LYS A 11 2.64 -9.56 -1.89
C LYS A 11 3.70 -9.98 -2.91
N ILE A 12 4.97 -9.83 -2.56
CA ILE A 12 6.09 -10.14 -3.45
C ILE A 12 6.70 -11.50 -3.07
N LYS A 13 6.52 -12.52 -3.93
CA LYS A 13 7.06 -13.88 -3.72
C LYS A 13 8.50 -14.07 -4.19
N CYS A 14 9.15 -13.04 -4.74
CA CYS A 14 10.40 -13.15 -5.48
C CYS A 14 11.44 -12.15 -4.97
N LYS A 15 12.61 -12.66 -4.50
CA LYS A 15 13.67 -11.84 -3.87
C LYS A 15 14.18 -10.69 -4.75
N HIS A 16 14.29 -10.89 -6.06
CA HIS A 16 14.81 -9.87 -6.99
C HIS A 16 13.77 -8.76 -7.23
N LYS A 17 12.49 -9.11 -7.33
CA LYS A 17 11.39 -8.13 -7.38
C LYS A 17 11.25 -7.37 -6.06
N TYR A 18 11.54 -8.04 -4.93
CA TYR A 18 11.59 -7.39 -3.61
C TYR A 18 12.71 -6.35 -3.52
N ARG A 19 13.90 -6.65 -4.06
CA ARG A 19 14.99 -5.66 -4.16
C ARG A 19 14.59 -4.47 -5.02
N LEU A 20 14.04 -4.71 -6.21
CA LEU A 20 13.60 -3.63 -7.11
C LEU A 20 12.57 -2.72 -6.43
N LEU A 21 11.59 -3.30 -5.75
CA LEU A 21 10.55 -2.52 -5.08
C LEU A 21 11.09 -1.75 -3.87
N ASN A 22 12.05 -2.31 -3.13
CA ASN A 22 12.77 -1.55 -2.09
C ASN A 22 13.61 -0.42 -2.69
N THR A 23 14.34 -0.65 -3.78
CA THR A 23 15.09 0.42 -4.47
C THR A 23 14.16 1.55 -4.91
N LEU A 24 13.03 1.21 -5.54
CA LEU A 24 12.04 2.20 -5.94
C LEU A 24 11.43 2.94 -4.73
N ARG A 25 11.24 2.25 -3.61
CA ARG A 25 10.75 2.88 -2.37
C ARG A 25 11.78 3.85 -1.80
N ASP A 26 13.03 3.41 -1.69
CA ASP A 26 14.13 4.17 -1.11
C ASP A 26 14.47 5.40 -1.97
N GLU A 27 14.23 5.33 -3.29
CA GLU A 27 14.33 6.46 -4.22
C GLU A 27 13.06 7.35 -4.26
N GLY A 28 12.01 6.99 -3.52
CA GLY A 28 10.71 7.70 -3.51
C GLY A 28 9.86 7.51 -4.76
N LEU A 29 10.27 6.65 -5.70
CA LEU A 29 9.62 6.41 -7.00
C LEU A 29 8.50 5.36 -6.95
N LEU A 30 8.47 4.52 -5.91
CA LEU A 30 7.53 3.39 -5.82
C LEU A 30 6.07 3.86 -5.90
N PHE A 31 5.71 4.87 -5.11
CA PHE A 31 4.34 5.37 -5.07
C PHE A 31 3.94 6.08 -6.36
N ASP A 32 4.87 6.78 -7.01
CA ASP A 32 4.61 7.41 -8.31
C ASP A 32 4.38 6.37 -9.41
N ALA A 33 5.14 5.28 -9.41
CA ALA A 33 4.93 4.17 -10.33
C ALA A 33 3.56 3.49 -10.10
N ILE A 34 3.19 3.28 -8.84
CA ILE A 34 1.88 2.72 -8.48
C ILE A 34 0.76 3.67 -8.90
N ARG A 35 0.86 4.98 -8.59
CA ARG A 35 -0.13 5.99 -8.95
C ARG A 35 -0.37 6.06 -10.46
N ARG A 36 0.71 6.06 -11.25
CA ARG A 36 0.63 6.04 -12.72
C ARG A 36 -0.05 4.78 -13.25
N THR A 37 0.22 3.63 -12.62
CA THR A 37 -0.37 2.35 -13.04
C THR A 37 -1.86 2.26 -12.71
N LEU A 38 -2.27 2.90 -11.60
CA LEU A 38 -3.65 2.87 -11.12
C LEU A 38 -4.48 4.07 -11.57
N GLU A 39 -3.90 4.99 -12.35
CA GLU A 39 -4.55 6.23 -12.80
C GLU A 39 -5.19 7.01 -11.63
N CYS A 40 -4.48 7.12 -10.50
CA CYS A 40 -4.99 7.78 -9.29
C CYS A 40 -4.18 9.03 -8.89
N ASP A 41 -4.87 10.11 -8.58
CA ASP A 41 -4.34 11.48 -8.57
C ASP A 41 -3.62 11.88 -7.27
N GLY A 42 -3.36 10.92 -6.36
CA GLY A 42 -2.53 11.11 -5.18
C GLY A 42 -3.28 11.12 -3.84
N GLU A 43 -4.61 11.26 -3.82
CA GLU A 43 -5.38 11.30 -2.55
C GLU A 43 -5.75 9.93 -1.98
N GLY A 44 -5.58 8.84 -2.74
CA GLY A 44 -6.04 7.49 -2.36
C GLY A 44 -4.96 6.51 -1.88
N ILE A 45 -3.67 6.88 -1.93
CA ILE A 45 -2.57 5.96 -1.61
C ILE A 45 -1.73 6.50 -0.47
N GLN A 46 -1.82 5.82 0.67
CA GLN A 46 -1.04 6.09 1.87
C GLN A 46 -0.08 4.92 2.16
N GLU A 47 1.16 5.25 2.52
CA GLU A 47 2.08 4.29 3.12
C GLU A 47 1.72 4.10 4.59
N ILE A 48 1.59 2.84 5.02
CA ILE A 48 1.38 2.48 6.42
C ILE A 48 2.39 1.40 6.82
N THR A 49 2.81 1.45 8.07
CA THR A 49 3.64 0.43 8.71
C THR A 49 2.87 -0.88 8.88
N TRP A 50 3.60 -1.96 9.18
CA TRP A 50 2.97 -3.25 9.46
C TRP A 50 2.08 -3.18 10.70
N GLU A 51 2.52 -2.46 11.72
CA GLU A 51 1.79 -2.23 12.96
C GLU A 51 0.47 -1.49 12.71
N GLU A 52 0.49 -0.43 11.91
CA GLU A 52 -0.72 0.30 11.50
C GLU A 52 -1.68 -0.60 10.70
N TYR A 53 -1.15 -1.42 9.80
CA TYR A 53 -1.94 -2.42 9.08
C TYR A 53 -2.62 -3.43 10.03
N GLU A 54 -1.89 -3.94 11.03
CA GLU A 54 -2.47 -4.88 12.01
C GLU A 54 -3.59 -4.24 12.83
N VAL A 55 -3.45 -2.97 13.21
CA VAL A 55 -4.51 -2.21 13.90
C VAL A 55 -5.74 -2.08 13.00
N LEU A 56 -5.57 -1.72 11.73
CA LEU A 56 -6.67 -1.59 10.77
C LEU A 56 -7.39 -2.92 10.52
N GLU A 57 -6.65 -4.02 10.38
CA GLU A 57 -7.24 -5.36 10.20
C GLU A 57 -8.02 -5.83 11.44
N ARG A 58 -7.53 -5.53 12.64
CA ARG A 58 -8.26 -5.82 13.89
C ARG A 58 -9.53 -4.99 13.99
N ALA A 59 -9.48 -3.70 13.66
CA ALA A 59 -10.64 -2.82 13.66
C ALA A 59 -11.72 -3.28 12.66
N LYS A 60 -11.32 -3.66 11.44
CA LYS A 60 -12.24 -4.22 10.43
C LYS A 60 -12.97 -5.49 10.90
N LYS A 61 -12.30 -6.34 11.69
CA LYS A 61 -12.91 -7.55 12.25
C LYS A 61 -13.92 -7.27 13.36
N ILE A 62 -13.82 -6.14 14.07
CA ILE A 62 -14.74 -5.75 15.14
C ILE A 62 -16.02 -5.12 14.58
N HIS A 63 -15.98 -4.58 13.37
CA HIS A 63 -17.12 -3.95 12.69
C HIS A 63 -17.80 -4.84 11.64
N LYS A 64 -17.52 -6.15 11.65
CA LYS A 64 -18.15 -7.16 10.80
C LYS A 64 -19.04 -8.08 11.63
#